data_AF-A0A4D4M7R9-F1
#
_entry.id   AF-A0A4D4M7R9-F1
#
_cell.length_a   1.000
_cell.length_b   1.000
_cell.length_c   1.000
_cell.angle_alpha   90.00
_cell.angle_beta   90.00
_cell.angle_gamma   90.00
#
_symmetry.space_group_name_H-M   'P 1'
#
loop_
_entity.id
_entity.type
_entity.pdbx_description
1 polymer ?
#
loop_
_entity_poly.entity_id
_entity_poly.type
_entity_poly.pdbx_seq_one_letter_code
_entity_poly.pdbx_strand_id
1 'polypeptide(L)'
;MRQYLGSAELRTQVARFWALKRPVGAICHGVLVLARAQDPATGRSVLAGHRTTCLPKYMERTAYLTTAWRLGRYYRTYPAYVEDEVRAALGDPAAQFERGPRVLTRRGTAGDDTHAFVVEDGTYLSARWPGDAYLFGRRYLDLLRRTD
;
A
#
# COMPACT_ATOMS: atom_id res chain seq x y z
N MET A 1 8.22 8.36 9.27
CA MET A 1 7.20 8.28 8.19
C MET A 1 6.60 9.61 7.78
N ARG A 2 6.29 10.54 8.69
CA ARG A 2 5.60 11.80 8.34
C ARG A 2 6.29 12.66 7.27
N GLN A 3 7.63 12.73 7.30
CA GLN A 3 8.44 13.40 6.26
C GLN A 3 8.30 12.73 4.89
N TYR A 4 8.29 11.40 4.84
CA TYR A 4 8.15 10.62 3.62
C TYR A 4 6.72 10.70 3.06
N LEU A 5 5.73 10.31 3.86
CA LEU A 5 4.32 10.25 3.44
C LEU A 5 3.68 11.63 3.22
N GLY A 6 4.23 12.68 3.83
CA GLY A 6 3.73 14.06 3.70
C GLY A 6 4.44 14.91 2.65
N SER A 7 5.55 14.43 2.05
CA SER A 7 6.34 15.23 1.11
C SER A 7 5.55 15.51 -0.18
N ALA A 8 5.45 16.79 -0.55
CA ALA A 8 4.85 17.21 -1.81
C ALA A 8 5.78 16.87 -2.99
N GLU A 9 7.08 16.97 -2.77
CA GLU A 9 8.14 16.66 -3.72
C GLU A 9 8.08 15.18 -4.10
N LEU A 10 8.01 14.29 -3.11
CA LEU A 10 7.88 12.86 -3.35
C LEU A 10 6.61 12.53 -4.11
N ARG A 11 5.46 13.10 -3.72
CA ARG A 11 4.18 12.89 -4.43
C ARG A 11 4.26 13.33 -5.89
N THR A 12 4.90 14.46 -6.15
CA THR A 12 5.12 14.98 -7.50
C THR A 12 6.00 14.03 -8.32
N GLN A 13 7.11 13.55 -7.76
CA GLN A 13 7.98 12.61 -8.46
C GLN A 13 7.31 11.27 -8.71
N VAL A 14 6.54 10.77 -7.74
CA VAL A 14 5.76 9.53 -7.90
C VAL A 14 4.69 9.67 -8.97
N ALA A 15 3.96 10.79 -9.03
CA ALA A 15 3.00 11.03 -10.11
C ALA A 15 3.67 11.05 -11.50
N ARG A 16 4.84 11.70 -11.62
CA ARG A 16 5.64 11.69 -12.86
C ARG A 16 6.09 10.28 -13.24
N PHE A 17 6.57 9.50 -12.28
CA PHE A 17 7.00 8.13 -12.53
C PHE A 17 5.83 7.22 -12.91
N TRP A 18 4.67 7.40 -12.26
CA TRP A 18 3.44 6.66 -12.57
C TRP A 18 2.99 6.86 -14.02
N ALA A 19 3.10 8.09 -14.54
CA ALA A 19 2.77 8.41 -15.93
C ALA A 19 3.63 7.64 -16.95
N LEU A 20 4.83 7.17 -16.57
CA LEU A 20 5.68 6.34 -17.42
C LEU A 20 5.16 4.90 -17.56
N LYS A 21 4.12 4.52 -16.80
CA LYS A 21 3.55 3.17 -16.75
C LYS A 21 4.57 2.07 -16.44
N ARG A 22 5.64 2.42 -15.72
CA ARG A 22 6.66 1.46 -15.27
C ARG A 22 6.22 0.72 -14.02
N PRO A 23 6.80 -0.45 -13.71
CA PRO A 23 6.48 -1.19 -12.49
C PRO A 23 6.61 -0.32 -11.22
N VAL A 24 5.56 -0.32 -10.39
CA VAL A 24 5.51 0.37 -9.10
C VAL A 24 5.01 -0.58 -8.02
N GLY A 25 5.79 -0.70 -6.94
CA GLY A 25 5.46 -1.53 -5.78
C GLY A 25 5.21 -0.70 -4.53
N ALA A 26 4.15 -0.99 -3.77
CA ALA A 26 3.88 -0.33 -2.48
C ALA A 26 3.36 -1.30 -1.42
N ILE A 27 3.94 -1.26 -0.21
CA ILE A 27 3.57 -2.17 0.88
C ILE A 27 3.20 -1.39 2.15
N CYS A 28 2.22 -1.90 2.90
CA CYS A 28 1.85 -1.36 4.21
C CYS A 28 1.40 0.11 4.12
N HIS A 29 2.12 1.01 4.77
CA HIS A 29 1.86 2.45 4.72
C HIS A 29 2.41 3.13 3.45
N GLY A 30 3.29 2.47 2.70
CA GLY A 30 3.88 3.03 1.48
C GLY A 30 2.84 3.37 0.41
N VAL A 31 1.69 2.69 0.44
CA VAL A 31 0.56 2.91 -0.46
C VAL A 31 0.00 4.34 -0.35
N LEU A 32 0.14 5.00 0.82
CA LEU A 32 -0.32 6.38 1.01
C LEU A 32 0.38 7.38 0.10
N VAL A 33 1.62 7.12 -0.32
CA VAL A 33 2.31 8.02 -1.27
C VAL A 33 1.56 8.04 -2.61
N LEU A 34 1.13 6.88 -3.10
CA LEU A 34 0.34 6.75 -4.32
C LEU A 34 -1.09 7.29 -4.12
N ALA A 35 -1.74 6.97 -3.01
CA ALA A 35 -3.07 7.49 -2.71
C ALA A 35 -3.10 9.04 -2.72
N ARG A 36 -2.03 9.69 -2.23
CA ARG A 36 -1.91 11.15 -2.20
C ARG A 36 -1.31 11.78 -3.45
N ALA A 37 -0.65 11.01 -4.32
CA ALA A 37 -0.09 11.50 -5.57
C ALA A 37 -1.22 11.73 -6.57
N GLN A 38 -1.33 12.95 -7.09
CA GLN A 38 -2.38 13.32 -8.04
C GLN A 38 -1.83 13.27 -9.47
N ASP A 39 -2.62 12.71 -10.37
CA ASP A 39 -2.40 12.82 -11.81
C ASP A 39 -2.73 14.26 -12.26
N PRO A 40 -1.79 15.01 -12.83
CA PRO A 40 -2.03 16.37 -13.30
C PRO A 40 -3.13 16.49 -14.36
N ALA A 41 -3.37 15.43 -15.15
CA ALA A 41 -4.37 15.44 -16.22
C ALA A 41 -5.81 15.33 -15.68
N THR A 42 -5.99 14.62 -14.56
CA THR A 42 -7.34 14.34 -14.01
C THR A 42 -7.60 15.03 -12.67
N GLY A 43 -6.55 15.49 -11.99
CA GLY A 43 -6.63 16.02 -10.62
C GLY A 43 -6.95 14.96 -9.56
N ARG A 44 -7.07 13.68 -9.95
CA ARG A 44 -7.42 12.57 -9.05
C ARG A 44 -6.16 11.85 -8.59
N SER A 45 -6.29 11.06 -7.54
CA SER A 45 -5.23 10.13 -7.13
C SER A 45 -4.82 9.24 -8.30
N VAL A 46 -3.53 8.93 -8.41
CA VAL A 46 -3.04 7.93 -9.37
C VAL A 46 -3.63 6.53 -9.12
N LEU A 47 -4.18 6.26 -7.93
CA LEU A 47 -4.90 5.02 -7.62
C LEU A 47 -6.39 5.05 -7.96
N ALA A 48 -6.96 6.18 -8.40
CA ALA A 48 -8.41 6.31 -8.57
C ALA A 48 -9.03 5.26 -9.50
N GLY A 49 -8.27 4.80 -10.50
CA GLY A 49 -8.67 3.76 -11.46
C GLY A 49 -8.19 2.35 -11.14
N HIS A 50 -7.47 2.14 -10.03
CA HIS A 50 -6.71 0.91 -9.81
C HIS A 50 -7.18 0.08 -8.62
N ARG A 51 -7.02 -1.24 -8.73
CA ARG A 51 -7.19 -2.15 -7.60
C ARG A 51 -5.98 -2.07 -6.68
N THR A 52 -6.21 -2.13 -5.38
CA THR A 52 -5.14 -2.01 -4.38
C THR A 52 -5.44 -2.74 -3.09
N THR A 53 -4.38 -3.02 -2.33
CA THR A 53 -4.43 -3.35 -0.92
C THR A 53 -3.50 -2.44 -0.13
N CYS A 54 -3.67 -2.38 1.18
CA CYS A 54 -2.79 -1.61 2.07
C CYS A 54 -2.81 -2.24 3.47
N LEU A 55 -2.19 -1.57 4.45
CA LEU A 55 -2.33 -1.98 5.84
C LEU A 55 -3.81 -1.95 6.25
N PRO A 56 -4.43 -3.10 6.60
CA PRO A 56 -5.82 -3.14 6.98
C PRO A 56 -6.01 -2.48 8.35
N LYS A 57 -7.14 -1.81 8.51
CA LYS A 57 -7.48 -1.05 9.73
C LYS A 57 -7.43 -1.91 11.00
N TYR A 58 -7.77 -3.19 10.91
CA TYR A 58 -7.72 -4.09 12.06
C TYR A 58 -6.28 -4.36 12.52
N MET A 59 -5.34 -4.54 11.59
CA MET A 59 -3.92 -4.75 11.92
C MET A 59 -3.30 -3.48 12.52
N GLU A 60 -3.62 -2.31 11.95
CA GLU A 60 -3.18 -1.02 12.46
C GLU A 60 -3.69 -0.77 13.89
N ARG A 61 -4.97 -1.08 14.14
CA ARG A 61 -5.56 -1.01 15.48
C ARG A 61 -4.90 -1.96 16.47
N THR A 62 -4.68 -3.23 16.09
CA THR A 62 -4.05 -4.22 16.97
C THR A 62 -2.60 -3.81 17.30
N ALA A 63 -1.83 -3.36 16.31
CA ALA A 63 -0.47 -2.86 16.53
C ALA A 63 -0.47 -1.64 17.47
N TYR A 64 -1.36 -0.67 17.25
CA TYR A 64 -1.48 0.48 18.14
C TYR A 64 -1.86 0.07 19.57
N LEU A 65 -2.91 -0.73 19.77
CA LEU A 65 -3.36 -1.14 21.10
C LEU A 65 -2.30 -1.93 21.87
N THR A 66 -1.52 -2.78 21.19
CA THR A 66 -0.49 -3.62 21.83
C THR A 66 0.81 -2.86 22.13
N THR A 67 1.04 -1.71 21.50
CA THR A 67 2.30 -0.97 21.62
C THR A 67 2.15 0.46 22.17
N ALA A 68 0.94 1.01 22.23
CA ALA A 68 0.70 2.40 22.63
C ALA A 68 1.14 2.70 24.07
N TRP A 69 1.08 1.72 24.98
CA TRP A 69 1.57 1.87 26.35
C TRP A 69 3.10 2.05 26.43
N ARG A 70 3.83 1.56 25.42
CA ARG A 70 5.31 1.63 25.37
C ARG A 70 5.83 2.67 24.37
N LEU A 71 5.12 2.89 23.27
CA LEU A 71 5.54 3.71 22.14
C LEU A 71 4.62 4.92 21.92
N GLY A 72 3.65 5.16 22.80
CA GLY A 72 2.74 6.30 22.72
C GLY A 72 2.00 6.36 21.39
N ARG A 73 2.10 7.50 20.69
CA ARG A 73 1.47 7.74 19.38
C ARG A 73 2.34 7.32 18.19
N TYR A 74 3.46 6.62 18.40
CA TYR A 74 4.41 6.28 17.34
C TYR A 74 3.77 5.59 16.12
N TYR A 75 2.81 4.68 16.35
CA TYR A 75 2.07 4.00 15.27
C TYR A 75 0.87 4.77 14.73
N ARG A 76 0.52 5.93 15.31
CA ARG A 76 -0.58 6.79 14.85
C ARG A 76 -0.01 8.08 14.29
N THR A 77 0.71 7.95 13.17
CA THR A 77 1.39 9.06 12.49
C THR A 77 0.40 10.05 11.86
N TYR A 78 -0.79 9.58 11.47
CA TYR A 78 -1.90 10.39 10.96
C TYR A 78 -3.19 10.09 11.74
N PRO A 79 -4.15 11.03 11.83
CA PRO A 79 -5.41 10.81 12.53
C PRO A 79 -6.30 9.77 11.83
N ALA A 80 -6.22 9.69 10.51
CA ALA A 80 -6.89 8.69 9.67
C ALA A 80 -6.10 7.37 9.61
N TYR A 81 -6.83 6.25 9.54
CA TYR A 81 -6.23 4.94 9.28
C TYR A 81 -5.82 4.83 7.80
N VAL A 82 -4.79 4.04 7.53
CA VAL A 82 -4.26 3.85 6.17
C VAL A 82 -5.37 3.38 5.21
N GLU A 83 -6.15 2.39 5.63
CA GLU A 83 -7.25 1.84 4.82
C GLU A 83 -8.33 2.89 4.50
N ASP A 84 -8.69 3.75 5.46
CA ASP A 84 -9.72 4.77 5.23
C ASP A 84 -9.24 5.79 4.18
N GLU A 85 -8.00 6.22 4.28
CA GLU A 85 -7.42 7.20 3.36
C GLU A 85 -7.17 6.61 1.97
N VAL A 86 -6.68 5.37 1.88
CA VAL A 86 -6.52 4.68 0.59
C VAL A 86 -7.88 4.49 -0.09
N ARG A 87 -8.90 4.03 0.64
CA ARG A 87 -10.26 3.90 0.08
C ARG A 87 -10.81 5.23 -0.43
N ALA A 88 -10.58 6.34 0.28
CA ALA A 88 -11.04 7.66 -0.17
C ALA A 88 -10.38 8.13 -1.48
N ALA A 89 -9.21 7.58 -1.84
CA ALA A 89 -8.51 7.89 -3.08
C ALA A 89 -9.02 7.10 -4.29
N LEU A 90 -9.81 6.04 -4.08
CA LEU A 90 -10.34 5.15 -5.12
C LEU A 90 -11.62 5.71 -5.76
N GLY A 91 -11.85 5.38 -7.03
CA GLY A 91 -13.06 5.79 -7.75
C GLY A 91 -14.29 4.97 -7.39
N ASP A 92 -14.10 3.66 -7.19
CA ASP A 92 -15.07 2.73 -6.65
C ASP A 92 -14.39 1.87 -5.56
N PRO A 93 -14.40 2.34 -4.30
CA PRO A 93 -13.72 1.64 -3.21
C PRO A 93 -14.29 0.25 -2.91
N ALA A 94 -15.54 -0.04 -3.33
CA ALA A 94 -16.16 -1.34 -3.11
C ALA A 94 -15.62 -2.39 -4.08
N ALA A 95 -15.38 -2.00 -5.33
CA ALA A 95 -14.81 -2.89 -6.36
C ALA A 95 -13.27 -2.94 -6.33
N GLN A 96 -12.61 -1.83 -5.95
CA GLN A 96 -11.17 -1.66 -6.12
C GLN A 96 -10.33 -2.01 -4.88
N PHE A 97 -10.91 -1.97 -3.67
CA PHE A 97 -10.15 -2.25 -2.46
C PHE A 97 -10.20 -3.72 -2.05
N GLU A 98 -9.06 -4.41 -2.15
CA GLU A 98 -8.92 -5.81 -1.81
C GLU A 98 -8.15 -5.96 -0.49
N ARG A 99 -8.86 -6.09 0.63
CA ARG A 99 -8.24 -6.25 1.95
C ARG A 99 -7.40 -7.54 2.09
N GLY A 100 -7.77 -8.58 1.35
CA GLY A 100 -7.25 -9.94 1.50
C GLY A 100 -7.76 -10.70 2.73
N PRO A 101 -7.34 -11.97 2.89
CA PRO A 101 -7.71 -12.83 4.01
C PRO A 101 -7.31 -12.23 5.36
N ARG A 102 -8.10 -12.49 6.41
CA ARG A 102 -7.71 -12.06 7.76
C ARG A 102 -6.58 -12.95 8.28
N VAL A 103 -5.48 -12.35 8.70
CA VAL A 103 -4.38 -13.04 9.38
C VAL A 103 -4.03 -12.26 10.64
N LEU A 104 -3.78 -12.96 11.75
CA LEU A 104 -3.45 -12.34 13.03
C LEU A 104 -1.94 -12.21 13.19
N THR A 105 -1.23 -13.34 13.19
CA THR A 105 0.22 -13.41 13.43
C THR A 105 0.98 -14.19 12.36
N ARG A 106 0.28 -15.00 11.56
CA ARG A 106 0.88 -15.82 10.51
C ARG A 106 1.30 -14.95 9.32
N ARG A 107 2.48 -15.21 8.78
CA ARG A 107 3.13 -14.44 7.71
C ARG A 107 3.63 -15.37 6.61
N GLY A 108 3.81 -14.84 5.41
CA GLY A 108 4.60 -15.49 4.38
C GLY A 108 6.07 -15.60 4.77
N THR A 109 6.74 -16.59 4.20
CA THR A 109 8.16 -16.86 4.38
C THR A 109 8.84 -17.02 3.02
N ALA A 110 10.15 -17.32 3.03
CA ALA A 110 10.89 -17.57 1.81
C ALA A 110 10.32 -18.76 0.99
N GLY A 111 9.74 -19.77 1.65
CA GLY A 111 9.24 -20.99 1.01
C GLY A 111 7.73 -21.26 1.17
N ASP A 112 6.99 -20.40 1.87
CA ASP A 112 5.56 -20.58 2.11
C ASP A 112 4.80 -19.25 2.04
N ASP A 113 3.87 -19.15 1.09
CA ASP A 113 3.04 -17.98 0.84
C ASP A 113 1.61 -18.11 1.35
N THR A 114 1.27 -19.20 2.05
CA THR A 114 -0.09 -19.52 2.49
C THR A 114 -0.79 -18.36 3.22
N HIS A 115 -0.02 -17.53 3.94
CA HIS A 115 -0.52 -16.39 4.70
C HIS A 115 -0.15 -15.02 4.12
N ALA A 116 0.57 -15.00 3.00
CA ALA A 116 0.89 -13.79 2.26
C ALA A 116 -0.27 -13.38 1.34
N PHE A 117 -0.36 -12.09 1.02
CA PHE A 117 -1.34 -11.58 0.07
C PHE A 117 -0.81 -10.33 -0.63
N VAL A 118 -1.07 -10.24 -1.93
CA VAL A 118 -0.70 -9.10 -2.77
C VAL A 118 -1.82 -8.84 -3.77
N VAL A 119 -1.89 -7.60 -4.28
CA VAL A 119 -2.80 -7.20 -5.36
C VAL A 119 -1.96 -6.65 -6.50
N GLU A 120 -2.05 -7.27 -7.66
CA GLU A 120 -1.40 -6.87 -8.91
C GLU A 120 -2.47 -6.31 -9.86
N ASP A 121 -2.25 -5.10 -10.36
CA ASP A 121 -3.12 -4.42 -11.32
C ASP A 121 -2.27 -3.71 -12.38
N GLY A 122 -2.10 -4.36 -13.54
CA GLY A 122 -1.20 -3.90 -14.58
C GLY A 122 0.25 -3.81 -14.07
N THR A 123 0.85 -2.62 -14.14
CA THR A 123 2.21 -2.35 -13.66
C THR A 123 2.29 -1.94 -12.19
N TYR A 124 1.19 -2.08 -11.45
CA TYR A 124 1.14 -1.76 -10.03
C TYR A 124 1.00 -3.02 -9.17
N LEU A 125 1.81 -3.11 -8.12
CA LEU A 125 1.76 -4.17 -7.12
C LEU A 125 1.63 -3.58 -5.71
N SER A 126 0.71 -4.13 -4.92
CA SER A 126 0.50 -3.73 -3.52
C SER A 126 0.44 -4.89 -2.54
N ALA A 127 0.79 -4.62 -1.28
CA ALA A 127 0.81 -5.60 -0.20
C ALA A 127 0.44 -4.99 1.17
N ARG A 128 -0.05 -5.81 2.11
CA ARG A 128 -0.73 -5.30 3.31
C ARG A 128 0.23 -4.91 4.43
N TRP A 129 1.26 -5.71 4.68
CA TRP A 129 2.11 -5.57 5.87
C TRP A 129 3.42 -6.35 5.70
N PRO A 130 4.43 -6.23 6.60
CA PRO A 130 5.72 -6.90 6.45
C PRO A 130 5.64 -8.42 6.26
N GLY A 131 4.59 -9.07 6.74
CA GLY A 131 4.39 -10.51 6.54
C GLY A 131 4.11 -10.92 5.09
N ASP A 132 3.83 -9.99 4.19
CA ASP A 132 3.64 -10.24 2.76
C ASP A 132 4.93 -10.02 1.94
N ALA A 133 6.04 -9.59 2.57
CA ALA A 133 7.21 -9.07 1.87
C ALA A 133 7.91 -10.09 0.95
N TYR A 134 7.95 -11.38 1.32
CA TYR A 134 8.55 -12.41 0.48
C TYR A 134 7.78 -12.62 -0.83
N LEU A 135 6.45 -12.78 -0.74
CA LEU A 135 5.58 -12.88 -1.91
C LEU A 135 5.65 -11.60 -2.74
N PHE A 136 5.54 -10.43 -2.08
CA PHE A 136 5.64 -9.13 -2.75
C PHE A 136 6.95 -8.99 -3.53
N GLY A 137 8.09 -9.34 -2.94
CA GLY A 137 9.39 -9.27 -3.60
C GLY A 137 9.47 -10.17 -4.84
N ARG A 138 9.01 -11.43 -4.74
CA ARG A 138 8.98 -12.35 -5.89
C ARG A 138 8.07 -11.85 -7.00
N ARG A 139 6.86 -11.40 -6.67
CA ARG A 139 5.90 -10.88 -7.65
C ARG A 139 6.37 -9.58 -8.29
N TYR A 140 7.06 -8.73 -7.54
CA TYR A 140 7.65 -7.51 -8.08
C TYR A 140 8.81 -7.82 -9.05
N LEU A 141 9.63 -8.82 -8.74
CA LEU A 141 10.67 -9.30 -9.66
C LEU A 141 10.07 -9.85 -10.96
N ASP A 142 9.00 -10.63 -10.87
CA ASP A 142 8.27 -11.11 -12.04
C ASP A 142 7.69 -9.96 -12.86
N LEU A 143 7.14 -8.94 -12.20
CA LEU A 143 6.59 -7.75 -12.84
C LEU A 143 7.67 -6.96 -13.61
N LEU A 144 8.85 -6.79 -13.02
CA LEU A 144 9.99 -6.13 -13.68
C LEU A 144 10.40 -6.88 -14.94
N ARG A 145 10.53 -8.22 -14.87
CA ARG A 145 10.93 -9.07 -16.00
C ARG A 145 9.94 -9.11 -17.17
N ARG A 146 8.66 -8.85 -16.92
CA ARG A 146 7.62 -8.81 -17.97
C ARG A 146 7.58 -7.47 -18.72
N THR A 147 8.27 -6.46 -18.21
CA THR A 147 8.25 -5.10 -18.75
C THR A 147 9.53 -4.76 -19.53
N ASP A 148 10.47 -5.71 -19.60
CA ASP A 148 11.62 -5.71 -20.52
C ASP A 148 11.22 -6.34 -21.86
#